data_AF-A0A0V8CNT6-F1
#
_entry.id   AF-A0A0V8CNT6-F1
#
_cell.length_a   1.000
_cell.length_b   1.000
_cell.length_c   1.000
_cell.angle_alpha   90.00
_cell.angle_beta   90.00
_cell.angle_gamma   90.00
#
_symmetry.space_group_name_H-M   'P 1'
#
loop_
_entity.id
_entity.type
_entity.pdbx_description
1 polymer ?
#
loop_
_entity_poly.entity_id
_entity_poly.type
_entity_poly.pdbx_seq_one_letter_code
_entity_poly.pdbx_strand_id
1 'polypeptide(L)'
;MITFLPTWRIQYSKYDGSYDKHFRESDFFKSINEFLNDEKLLELLRKNNYRFIFKAHPKFFVQIEDFDIPEEIEIVSTELSYNEIYEKSAILITDYSSAVVDFAYLKKPIIYYHSIKEEAEENPEYFSYESDGFGEICLSIESVINKVQNYIVNDCLMEEEYVKRVDSFFKYTDKNNSERVYEEILRLPIPNKNKII
;
A
#
# COMPACT_ATOMS: atom_id res chain seq x y z
N MET A 1 7.79 11.74 3.21
CA MET A 1 8.47 10.49 2.77
C MET A 1 7.66 9.83 1.66
N ILE A 2 8.24 8.88 0.93
CA ILE A 2 7.53 7.99 0.00
C ILE A 2 7.56 6.59 0.61
N THR A 3 6.48 5.84 0.51
CA THR A 3 6.43 4.47 1.05
C THR A 3 6.09 3.48 -0.04
N PHE A 4 6.87 2.39 -0.10
CA PHE A 4 6.54 1.18 -0.81
C PHE A 4 6.08 0.10 0.17
N LEU A 5 4.89 -0.46 -0.07
CA LEU A 5 4.21 -1.40 0.81
C LEU A 5 3.63 -2.54 -0.05
N PRO A 6 4.45 -3.50 -0.50
CA PRO A 6 3.94 -4.66 -1.22
C PRO A 6 3.21 -5.63 -0.29
N THR A 7 2.26 -6.38 -0.83
CA THR A 7 1.57 -7.47 -0.14
C THR A 7 2.53 -8.63 0.12
N TRP A 8 2.23 -9.40 1.16
CA TRP A 8 2.87 -10.68 1.38
C TRP A 8 2.17 -11.75 0.55
N ARG A 9 2.96 -12.53 -0.19
CA ARG A 9 2.48 -13.57 -1.09
C ARG A 9 2.90 -14.95 -0.61
N ILE A 10 1.92 -15.80 -0.32
CA ILE A 10 2.17 -17.12 0.28
C ILE A 10 3.02 -18.03 -0.62
N GLN A 11 2.92 -17.89 -1.95
CA GLN A 11 3.71 -18.68 -2.90
C GLN A 11 5.23 -18.43 -2.83
N TYR A 12 5.66 -17.34 -2.20
CA TYR A 12 7.07 -16.99 -1.99
C TYR A 12 7.49 -17.14 -0.52
N SER A 13 6.75 -17.95 0.25
CA SER A 13 7.02 -18.19 1.67
C SER A 13 6.74 -19.63 2.05
N LYS A 14 7.50 -20.13 3.04
CA LYS A 14 7.19 -21.41 3.66
C LYS A 14 6.01 -21.30 4.59
N TYR A 15 5.22 -22.37 4.67
CA TYR A 15 4.01 -22.43 5.51
C TYR A 15 4.32 -22.22 7.00
N ASP A 16 5.48 -22.68 7.46
CA ASP A 16 5.95 -22.52 8.84
C ASP A 16 6.56 -21.14 9.14
N GLY A 17 6.64 -20.26 8.14
CA GLY A 17 7.22 -18.92 8.26
C GLY A 17 8.75 -18.91 8.34
N SER A 18 9.43 -20.03 8.08
CA SER A 18 10.88 -20.10 8.07
C SER A 18 11.49 -19.52 6.78
N TYR A 19 12.78 -19.19 6.86
CA TYR A 19 13.57 -18.70 5.72
C TYR A 19 13.47 -19.65 4.53
N ASP A 20 13.23 -19.10 3.34
CA ASP A 20 13.26 -19.84 2.08
C ASP A 20 14.46 -19.43 1.22
N LYS A 21 15.42 -20.34 1.05
CA LYS A 21 16.62 -20.14 0.23
C LYS A 21 16.32 -19.89 -1.25
N HIS A 22 15.17 -20.33 -1.75
CA HIS A 22 14.77 -20.13 -3.15
C HIS A 22 14.08 -18.78 -3.37
N PHE A 23 13.85 -18.00 -2.31
CA PHE A 23 13.20 -16.71 -2.41
C PHE A 23 13.94 -15.73 -3.33
N ARG A 24 15.28 -15.70 -3.27
CA ARG A 24 16.12 -14.91 -4.19
C ARG A 24 15.93 -15.26 -5.67
N GLU A 25 15.48 -16.47 -5.95
CA GLU A 25 15.23 -16.94 -7.32
C GLU A 25 13.85 -16.49 -7.84
N SER A 26 12.94 -16.08 -6.94
CA SER A 26 11.59 -15.65 -7.28
C SER A 26 11.57 -14.33 -8.05
N ASP A 27 10.61 -14.20 -8.97
CA ASP A 27 10.40 -12.95 -9.69
C ASP A 27 9.98 -11.82 -8.73
N PHE A 28 9.30 -12.15 -7.63
CA PHE A 28 8.90 -11.20 -6.60
C PHE A 28 10.07 -10.54 -5.90
N PHE A 29 11.05 -11.35 -5.47
CA PHE A 29 12.30 -10.81 -4.94
C PHE A 29 13.00 -9.94 -5.98
N LYS A 30 13.21 -10.46 -7.19
CA LYS A 30 13.96 -9.75 -8.24
C LYS A 30 13.33 -8.41 -8.59
N SER A 31 12.02 -8.36 -8.77
CA SER A 31 11.27 -7.14 -9.08
C SER A 31 11.39 -6.09 -7.98
N ILE A 32 11.25 -6.49 -6.71
CA ILE A 32 11.40 -5.56 -5.58
C ILE A 32 12.86 -5.11 -5.45
N ASN A 33 13.82 -6.02 -5.51
CA ASN A 33 15.23 -5.69 -5.34
C ASN A 33 15.72 -4.78 -6.47
N GLU A 34 15.31 -5.03 -7.71
CA GLU A 34 15.60 -4.16 -8.86
C GLU A 34 14.96 -2.77 -8.67
N PHE A 35 13.71 -2.70 -8.22
CA PHE A 35 13.03 -1.43 -7.97
C PHE A 35 13.73 -0.60 -6.87
N LEU A 36 14.09 -1.22 -5.75
CA LEU A 36 14.75 -0.53 -4.63
C LEU A 36 16.16 -0.05 -4.98
N ASN A 37 16.83 -0.69 -5.95
CA ASN A 37 18.18 -0.37 -6.41
C ASN A 37 18.22 0.39 -7.74
N ASP A 38 17.07 0.84 -8.27
CA ASP A 38 17.06 1.61 -9.53
C ASP A 38 17.69 3.00 -9.31
N GLU A 39 18.79 3.29 -10.01
CA GLU A 39 19.52 4.54 -9.86
C GLU A 39 18.67 5.78 -10.16
N LYS A 40 17.68 5.70 -11.07
CA LYS A 40 16.80 6.85 -11.34
C LYS A 40 15.91 7.13 -10.14
N LEU A 41 15.43 6.10 -9.44
CA LEU A 41 14.68 6.26 -8.20
C LEU A 41 15.57 6.92 -7.13
N LEU A 42 16.77 6.39 -6.91
CA LEU A 42 17.69 6.90 -5.89
C LEU A 42 18.09 8.35 -6.14
N GLU A 43 18.44 8.70 -7.39
CA GLU A 43 18.73 10.09 -7.79
C GLU A 43 17.53 11.01 -7.59
N LEU A 44 16.32 10.56 -7.94
CA LEU A 44 15.09 11.32 -7.75
C LEU A 44 14.83 11.62 -6.27
N LEU A 45 15.05 10.64 -5.40
CA LEU A 45 14.91 10.79 -3.95
C LEU A 45 15.93 11.77 -3.38
N ARG A 46 17.23 11.60 -3.72
CA ARG A 46 18.32 12.49 -3.29
C ARG A 46 18.06 13.94 -3.71
N LYS A 47 17.77 14.14 -4.99
CA LYS A 47 17.59 15.48 -5.59
C LYS A 47 16.45 16.26 -4.93
N ASN A 48 15.39 15.56 -4.53
CA ASN A 48 14.19 16.18 -3.96
C ASN A 48 14.09 16.01 -2.43
N ASN A 49 15.14 15.50 -1.78
CA ASN A 49 15.22 15.30 -0.34
C ASN A 49 14.06 14.45 0.24
N TYR A 50 13.67 13.40 -0.49
CA TYR A 50 12.69 12.42 -0.01
C TYR A 50 13.40 11.21 0.59
N ARG A 51 12.92 10.77 1.76
CA ARG A 51 13.21 9.43 2.30
C ARG A 51 12.25 8.41 1.70
N PHE A 52 12.74 7.20 1.46
CA PHE A 52 11.93 6.10 0.96
C PHE A 52 11.83 5.00 2.01
N ILE A 53 10.60 4.59 2.31
CA ILE A 53 10.31 3.55 3.28
C ILE A 53 9.87 2.29 2.54
N PHE A 54 10.60 1.20 2.73
CA PHE A 54 10.15 -0.13 2.35
C PHE A 54 9.47 -0.80 3.55
N LYS A 55 8.13 -0.80 3.58
CA LYS A 55 7.36 -1.46 4.64
C LYS A 55 7.18 -2.94 4.31
N ALA A 56 8.09 -3.77 4.80
CA ALA A 56 7.99 -5.21 4.68
C ALA A 56 6.92 -5.78 5.63
N HIS A 57 6.04 -6.64 5.10
CA HIS A 57 5.09 -7.39 5.93
C HIS A 57 5.84 -8.24 6.98
N PRO A 58 5.34 -8.41 8.23
CA PRO A 58 6.08 -9.13 9.26
C PRO A 58 6.48 -10.57 8.90
N LYS A 59 5.61 -11.30 8.18
CA LYS A 59 5.92 -12.64 7.67
C LYS A 59 7.03 -12.67 6.62
N PHE A 60 7.26 -11.55 5.96
CA PHE A 60 8.31 -11.39 4.96
C PHE A 60 9.66 -11.04 5.57
N PHE A 61 9.68 -10.59 6.83
CA PHE A 61 10.89 -10.08 7.47
C PHE A 61 11.97 -11.14 7.68
N VAL A 62 11.61 -12.43 7.71
CA VAL A 62 12.59 -13.53 7.74
C VAL A 62 13.49 -13.55 6.49
N GLN A 63 13.02 -12.97 5.39
CA GLN A 63 13.73 -12.88 4.10
C GLN A 63 14.47 -11.55 3.93
N ILE A 64 14.45 -10.65 4.92
CA ILE A 64 14.81 -9.25 4.70
C ILE A 64 16.30 -9.05 4.38
N GLU A 65 17.15 -9.91 4.92
CA GLU A 65 18.61 -9.90 4.67
C GLU A 65 18.97 -10.33 3.24
N ASP A 66 18.00 -10.82 2.45
CA ASP A 66 18.23 -11.13 1.06
C ASP A 66 18.26 -9.89 0.16
N PHE A 67 17.70 -8.76 0.61
CA PHE A 67 17.65 -7.52 -0.16
C PHE A 67 18.95 -6.73 -0.06
N ASP A 68 19.38 -6.18 -1.19
CA ASP A 68 20.42 -5.16 -1.25
C ASP A 68 19.77 -3.80 -1.02
N ILE A 69 20.17 -3.09 0.04
CA ILE A 69 19.46 -1.89 0.50
C ILE A 69 20.38 -0.67 0.41
N PRO A 70 20.09 0.27 -0.51
CA PRO A 70 20.75 1.56 -0.57
C PRO A 70 20.48 2.42 0.67
N GLU A 71 21.35 3.38 0.96
CA GLU A 71 21.24 4.27 2.12
C GLU A 71 19.95 5.12 2.12
N GLU A 72 19.40 5.40 0.93
CA GLU A 72 18.16 6.16 0.77
C GLU A 72 16.90 5.39 1.19
N ILE A 73 17.02 4.06 1.29
CA ILE A 73 15.92 3.15 1.58
C ILE A 73 16.00 2.71 3.04
N GLU A 74 14.93 2.99 3.79
CA GLU A 74 14.77 2.46 5.14
C GLU A 74 13.76 1.32 5.13
N ILE A 75 14.16 0.16 5.62
CA ILE A 75 13.23 -0.94 5.85
C ILE A 75 12.57 -0.78 7.21
N VAL A 76 11.25 -0.90 7.22
CA VAL A 76 10.47 -0.99 8.46
C VAL A 76 9.51 -2.17 8.37
N SER A 77 9.17 -2.76 9.51
CA SER A 77 8.08 -3.72 9.63
C SER A 77 7.07 -3.27 10.66
N THR A 78 7.24 -3.64 11.92
CA THR A 78 6.30 -3.34 13.02
C THR A 78 6.65 -2.06 13.76
N GLU A 79 7.81 -1.46 13.49
CA GLU A 79 8.34 -0.25 14.13
C GLU A 79 7.51 0.99 13.79
N LEU A 80 6.92 1.02 12.58
CA LEU A 80 5.99 2.07 12.16
C LEU A 80 4.58 1.52 12.00
N SER A 81 3.62 2.15 12.68
CA SER A 81 2.21 1.85 12.47
C SER A 81 1.75 2.31 11.08
N TYR A 82 0.66 1.71 10.58
CA TYR A 82 0.03 2.16 9.33
C TYR A 82 -0.39 3.62 9.41
N ASN A 83 -0.93 4.07 10.55
CA ASN A 83 -1.33 5.47 10.77
C ASN A 83 -0.15 6.44 10.62
N GLU A 84 1.02 6.11 11.19
CA GLU A 84 2.22 6.94 11.04
C GLU A 84 2.72 7.00 9.60
N ILE A 85 2.64 5.88 8.88
CA ILE A 85 2.95 5.83 7.46
C ILE A 85 1.98 6.72 6.68
N TYR A 86 0.67 6.59 6.92
CA TYR A 86 -0.34 7.36 6.21
C TYR A 86 -0.22 8.86 6.49
N GLU A 87 0.12 9.25 7.71
CA GLU A 87 0.32 10.64 8.10
C GLU A 87 1.54 11.25 7.40
N LYS A 88 2.70 10.59 7.47
CA LYS A 88 4.00 11.15 7.07
C LYS A 88 4.34 10.90 5.59
N SER A 89 3.70 9.93 4.93
CA SER A 89 3.92 9.64 3.52
C SER A 89 3.14 10.58 2.63
N ALA A 90 3.82 11.07 1.59
CA ALA A 90 3.26 11.92 0.56
C ALA A 90 2.74 11.08 -0.62
N ILE A 91 3.39 9.95 -0.89
CA ILE A 91 3.03 9.00 -1.95
C ILE A 91 3.08 7.59 -1.36
N LEU A 92 2.08 6.77 -1.69
CA LEU A 92 2.05 5.34 -1.40
C LEU A 92 2.20 4.55 -2.69
N ILE A 93 3.19 3.65 -2.73
CA ILE A 93 3.39 2.66 -3.78
C ILE A 93 3.05 1.30 -3.18
N THR A 94 2.23 0.52 -3.85
CA THR A 94 1.75 -0.78 -3.35
C THR A 94 1.36 -1.66 -4.53
N ASP A 95 1.09 -2.93 -4.32
CA ASP A 95 0.50 -3.81 -5.34
C ASP A 95 -1.00 -4.06 -5.07
N TYR A 96 -1.37 -5.18 -4.45
CA TYR A 96 -2.76 -5.64 -4.30
C TYR A 96 -3.31 -5.41 -2.88
N SER A 97 -2.81 -4.37 -2.19
CA SER A 97 -3.10 -4.16 -0.77
C SER A 97 -4.42 -3.42 -0.55
N SER A 98 -5.27 -3.94 0.35
CA SER A 98 -6.43 -3.21 0.85
C SER A 98 -6.08 -2.01 1.74
N ALA A 99 -4.82 -1.92 2.21
CA ALA A 99 -4.31 -0.78 2.98
C ALA A 99 -4.44 0.56 2.23
N VAL A 100 -4.57 0.52 0.90
CA VAL A 100 -4.78 1.72 0.09
C VAL A 100 -6.07 2.47 0.40
N VAL A 101 -7.10 1.80 0.91
CA VAL A 101 -8.40 2.44 1.20
C VAL A 101 -8.21 3.54 2.26
N ASP A 102 -7.51 3.24 3.34
CA ASP A 102 -7.25 4.21 4.42
C ASP A 102 -6.36 5.37 3.94
N PHE A 103 -5.39 5.09 3.07
CA PHE A 103 -4.52 6.13 2.52
C PHE A 103 -5.28 7.03 1.53
N ALA A 104 -6.16 6.44 0.72
CA ALA A 104 -7.00 7.13 -0.25
C ALA A 104 -7.98 8.08 0.45
N TYR A 105 -8.44 7.77 1.67
CA TYR A 105 -9.25 8.66 2.49
C TYR A 105 -8.57 10.03 2.73
N LEU A 106 -7.23 10.06 2.76
CA LEU A 106 -6.44 11.29 2.90
C LEU A 106 -6.24 12.04 1.58
N LYS A 107 -6.75 11.52 0.46
CA LYS A 107 -6.59 12.05 -0.90
C LYS A 107 -5.13 12.27 -1.30
N LYS A 108 -4.27 11.36 -0.86
CA LYS A 108 -2.84 11.37 -1.19
C LYS A 108 -2.52 10.40 -2.33
N PRO A 109 -1.58 10.73 -3.23
CA PRO A 109 -1.19 9.92 -4.38
C PRO A 109 -0.92 8.43 -4.08
N ILE A 110 -1.54 7.57 -4.88
CA ILE A 110 -1.34 6.12 -4.85
C ILE A 110 -0.81 5.65 -6.20
N ILE A 111 0.16 4.73 -6.18
CA ILE A 111 0.69 4.06 -7.37
C ILE A 111 0.57 2.56 -7.14
N TYR A 112 -0.08 1.86 -8.07
CA TYR A 112 -0.18 0.41 -8.06
C TYR A 112 0.95 -0.18 -8.91
N TYR A 113 1.96 -0.76 -8.26
CA TYR A 113 3.04 -1.46 -8.93
C TYR A 113 2.68 -2.93 -9.18
N HIS A 114 2.00 -3.20 -10.29
CA HIS A 114 1.52 -4.53 -10.68
C HIS A 114 2.46 -5.21 -11.66
N SER A 115 3.77 -5.20 -11.38
CA SER A 115 4.77 -5.88 -12.22
C SER A 115 4.61 -7.40 -12.23
N ILE A 116 4.07 -7.97 -11.15
CA ILE A 116 3.84 -9.39 -11.00
C ILE A 116 2.40 -9.59 -10.62
N LYS A 117 1.66 -10.23 -11.51
CA LYS A 117 0.26 -10.56 -11.27
C LYS A 117 0.12 -11.43 -10.04
N GLU A 118 -0.82 -11.09 -9.17
CA GLU A 118 -1.25 -11.96 -8.10
C GLU A 118 -2.41 -12.83 -8.63
N GLU A 119 -2.28 -14.15 -8.53
CA GLU A 119 -3.29 -15.09 -9.04
C GLU A 119 -4.56 -15.10 -8.18
N ALA A 120 -4.45 -14.65 -6.93
CA ALA A 120 -5.55 -14.59 -6.00
C ALA A 120 -6.16 -13.18 -5.98
N GLU A 121 -7.50 -13.13 -5.96
CA GLU A 121 -8.29 -11.98 -5.47
C GLU A 121 -8.69 -10.85 -6.43
N GLU A 122 -8.54 -10.97 -7.74
CA GLU A 122 -9.35 -10.15 -8.64
C GLU A 122 -10.64 -10.90 -8.98
N ASN A 123 -11.74 -10.51 -8.33
CA ASN A 123 -13.07 -10.73 -8.86
C ASN A 123 -13.56 -9.41 -9.48
N PRO A 124 -13.41 -9.24 -10.81
CA PRO A 124 -13.76 -7.99 -11.50
C PRO A 124 -15.24 -7.62 -11.36
N GLU A 125 -16.10 -8.57 -10.98
CA GLU A 125 -17.53 -8.30 -10.74
C GLU A 125 -17.76 -7.46 -9.48
N TYR A 126 -16.81 -7.43 -8.55
CA TYR A 126 -16.92 -6.67 -7.29
C TYR A 126 -15.95 -5.48 -7.21
N PHE A 127 -14.76 -5.58 -7.80
CA PHE A 127 -13.75 -4.52 -7.79
C PHE A 127 -12.75 -4.71 -8.93
N SER A 128 -12.45 -3.64 -9.66
CA SER A 128 -11.34 -3.59 -10.63
C SER A 128 -10.45 -2.40 -10.31
N TYR A 129 -9.13 -2.60 -10.28
CA TYR A 129 -8.19 -1.50 -10.04
C TYR A 129 -8.28 -0.45 -11.15
N GLU A 130 -8.58 -0.86 -12.39
CA GLU A 130 -8.73 0.03 -13.53
C GLU A 130 -9.90 1.00 -13.34
N SER A 131 -11.07 0.54 -12.90
CA SER A 131 -12.27 1.37 -12.72
C SER A 131 -12.42 1.96 -11.32
N ASP A 132 -12.05 1.22 -10.29
CA ASP A 132 -12.38 1.50 -8.89
C ASP A 132 -11.14 1.88 -8.05
N GLY A 133 -9.93 1.57 -8.54
CA GLY A 133 -8.68 1.89 -7.86
C GLY A 133 -8.45 3.41 -7.69
N PHE A 134 -7.66 3.79 -6.70
CA PHE A 134 -7.42 5.19 -6.31
C PHE A 134 -6.09 5.76 -6.86
N GLY A 135 -5.52 5.12 -7.87
CA GLY A 135 -4.18 5.41 -8.37
C GLY A 135 -3.89 4.74 -9.71
N GLU A 136 -2.76 5.09 -10.32
CA GLU A 136 -2.37 4.54 -11.62
C GLU A 136 -1.76 3.15 -11.48
N ILE A 137 -2.12 2.24 -12.39
CA ILE A 137 -1.50 0.91 -12.51
C ILE A 137 -0.24 1.03 -13.37
N CYS A 138 0.90 0.79 -12.73
CA CYS A 138 2.21 0.76 -13.35
C CYS A 138 2.71 -0.69 -13.43
N LEU A 139 3.04 -1.13 -14.66
CA LEU A 139 3.49 -2.50 -14.92
C LEU A 139 5.02 -2.62 -15.00
N SER A 140 5.75 -1.51 -14.82
CA SER A 140 7.21 -1.48 -14.91
C SER A 140 7.82 -0.50 -13.90
N ILE A 141 9.09 -0.72 -13.55
CA ILE A 141 9.87 0.20 -12.70
C ILE A 141 9.89 1.62 -13.28
N GLU A 142 10.11 1.73 -14.60
CA GLU A 142 10.14 3.01 -15.30
C GLU A 142 8.80 3.77 -15.17
N SER A 143 7.66 3.08 -15.30
CA SER A 143 6.35 3.73 -15.15
C SER A 143 6.11 4.20 -13.72
N VAL A 144 6.50 3.41 -12.71
CA VAL A 144 6.45 3.83 -11.30
C VAL A 144 7.30 5.07 -11.06
N ILE A 145 8.56 5.08 -11.50
CA ILE A 145 9.49 6.19 -11.28
C ILE A 145 9.00 7.47 -11.96
N ASN A 146 8.54 7.36 -13.21
CA ASN A 146 7.95 8.50 -13.92
C ASN A 146 6.74 9.05 -13.18
N LYS A 147 5.89 8.18 -12.63
CA LYS A 147 4.71 8.58 -11.87
C LYS A 147 5.08 9.25 -10.54
N VAL A 148 6.06 8.72 -9.82
CA VAL A 148 6.62 9.35 -8.62
C VAL A 148 7.16 10.75 -8.94
N GLN A 149 7.93 10.89 -10.02
CA GLN A 149 8.47 12.18 -10.44
C GLN A 149 7.34 13.18 -10.76
N ASN A 150 6.30 12.75 -11.46
CA ASN A 150 5.14 13.59 -11.76
C ASN A 150 4.47 14.10 -10.47
N TYR A 151 4.26 13.23 -9.48
CA TYR A 151 3.71 13.64 -8.20
C TYR A 151 4.63 14.58 -7.43
N ILE A 152 5.94 14.34 -7.42
CA ILE A 152 6.89 15.27 -6.76
C ILE A 152 6.82 16.67 -7.39
N VAL A 153 6.77 16.75 -8.72
CA VAL A 153 6.66 18.03 -9.45
C VAL A 153 5.33 18.73 -9.19
N ASN A 154 4.28 17.97 -8.91
CA ASN A 154 2.92 18.46 -8.66
C ASN A 154 2.58 18.53 -7.16
N ASP A 155 3.56 18.80 -6.29
CA ASP A 155 3.39 18.94 -4.84
C ASP A 155 2.65 17.78 -4.15
N CYS A 156 2.81 16.57 -4.69
CA CYS A 156 2.16 15.34 -4.26
C CYS A 156 0.62 15.44 -4.19
N LEU A 157 0.01 16.14 -5.15
CA LEU A 157 -1.44 16.20 -5.30
C LEU A 157 -1.96 14.99 -6.10
N MET A 158 -2.96 14.30 -5.55
CA MET A 158 -3.69 13.23 -6.22
C MET A 158 -4.44 13.78 -7.45
N GLU A 159 -4.51 13.01 -8.54
CA GLU A 159 -5.26 13.42 -9.73
C GLU A 159 -6.76 13.53 -9.45
N GLU A 160 -7.41 14.46 -10.16
CA GLU A 160 -8.84 14.75 -10.00
C GLU A 160 -9.73 13.51 -10.21
N GLU A 161 -9.34 12.62 -11.13
CA GLU A 161 -10.05 11.36 -11.37
C GLU A 161 -10.09 10.49 -10.10
N TYR A 162 -8.95 10.28 -9.46
CA TYR A 162 -8.88 9.46 -8.25
C TYR A 162 -9.53 10.15 -7.05
N VAL A 163 -9.46 11.49 -6.97
CA VAL A 163 -10.23 12.25 -5.97
C VAL A 163 -11.73 12.01 -6.12
N LYS A 164 -12.25 11.99 -7.35
CA LYS A 164 -13.67 11.67 -7.61
C LYS A 164 -14.02 10.24 -7.21
N ARG A 165 -13.13 9.27 -7.45
CA ARG A 165 -13.33 7.88 -7.00
C ARG A 165 -13.38 7.80 -5.47
N VAL A 166 -12.47 8.48 -4.78
CA VAL A 166 -12.49 8.59 -3.31
C VAL A 166 -13.81 9.19 -2.81
N ASP A 167 -14.24 10.32 -3.39
CA ASP A 167 -15.48 11.00 -2.99
C ASP A 167 -16.74 10.17 -3.27
N SER A 168 -16.71 9.31 -4.31
CA SER A 168 -17.78 8.36 -4.60
C SER A 168 -17.77 7.14 -3.69
N PHE A 169 -16.58 6.71 -3.24
CA PHE A 169 -16.41 5.51 -2.43
C PHE A 169 -16.80 5.75 -0.96
N PHE A 170 -16.34 6.85 -0.37
CA PHE A 170 -16.61 7.17 1.03
C PHE A 170 -17.91 7.94 1.19
N LYS A 171 -18.90 7.32 1.84
CA LYS A 171 -20.15 8.01 2.21
C LYS A 171 -19.93 9.22 3.12
N TYR A 172 -18.93 9.15 4.00
CA TYR A 172 -18.60 10.20 4.97
C TYR A 172 -17.09 10.40 5.06
N THR A 173 -16.64 11.65 4.97
CA THR A 173 -15.21 12.05 5.07
C THR A 173 -14.94 12.98 6.26
N ASP A 174 -15.89 13.08 7.20
CA ASP A 174 -15.73 13.85 8.43
C ASP A 174 -15.21 13.01 9.61
N LYS A 175 -15.06 13.67 10.76
CA LYS A 175 -14.52 13.05 11.99
C LYS A 175 -15.58 12.42 12.90
N ASN A 176 -16.82 12.26 12.42
CA ASN A 176 -17.97 11.86 13.25
C ASN A 176 -18.30 10.36 13.14
N ASN A 177 -17.39 9.54 12.60
CA ASN A 177 -17.64 8.11 12.37
C ASN A 177 -17.97 7.36 13.67
N SER A 178 -17.21 7.57 14.75
CA SER A 178 -17.46 6.92 16.05
C SER A 178 -18.78 7.37 16.68
N GLU A 179 -19.15 8.65 16.52
CA GLU A 179 -20.42 9.18 17.01
C GLU A 179 -21.60 8.54 16.30
N ARG A 180 -21.56 8.44 14.96
CA ARG A 180 -22.58 7.73 14.18
C ARG A 180 -22.77 6.29 14.65
N VAL A 181 -21.68 5.56 14.84
CA VAL A 181 -21.73 4.16 15.30
C VAL A 181 -22.32 4.07 16.70
N TYR A 182 -21.93 4.97 17.60
CA TYR A 182 -22.46 5.04 18.96
C TYR A 182 -23.98 5.29 18.96
N GLU A 183 -24.45 6.26 18.18
CA GLU A 183 -25.88 6.55 18.05
C GLU A 183 -26.68 5.35 17.52
N GLU A 184 -26.15 4.64 16.51
CA GLU A 184 -26.80 3.45 15.97
C GLU A 184 -26.87 2.32 17.01
N ILE A 185 -25.81 2.09 17.78
CA ILE A 185 -25.81 1.10 18.86
C ILE A 185 -26.89 1.42 19.90
N LEU A 186 -27.05 2.69 20.28
CA LEU A 186 -28.10 3.10 21.23
C LEU A 186 -29.53 2.91 20.67
N ARG A 187 -29.70 2.92 19.35
CA ARG A 187 -30.99 2.67 18.68
C ARG A 187 -31.33 1.18 18.60
N LEU A 188 -30.35 0.29 18.79
CA LEU A 188 -30.60 -1.15 18.74
C LEU A 188 -31.52 -1.58 19.91
N PRO A 189 -32.51 -2.44 19.65
CA PRO A 189 -33.35 -2.98 20.71
C PRO A 189 -32.52 -3.80 21.69
N ILE A 190 -32.77 -3.64 22.98
CA ILE A 190 -32.11 -4.44 24.01
C ILE A 190 -32.52 -5.91 23.81
N PRO A 191 -31.57 -6.84 23.64
CA PRO A 191 -31.90 -8.25 23.48
C PRO A 191 -32.66 -8.74 24.72
N ASN A 192 -33.84 -9.33 24.49
CA ASN A 192 -34.65 -9.94 25.54
C ASN A 192 -33.85 -11.06 26.22
N LYS A 193 -33.53 -10.89 27.51
CA LYS A 193 -32.80 -11.89 28.34
C LYS A 193 -33.49 -13.26 28.48
N ASN A 194 -34.65 -13.48 27.85
CA ASN A 194 -35.50 -14.66 28.04
C ASN A 194 -35.60 -15.60 26.82
N LYS A 195 -34.65 -15.57 25.87
CA LYS A 195 -34.55 -16.62 24.84
C LYS A 195 -33.13 -17.17 24.78
N ILE A 196 -32.80 -18.00 25.76
CA ILE A 196 -31.87 -19.12 25.56
C ILE A 196 -32.78 -20.27 25.09
N ILE A 197 -32.61 -20.70 23.83
CA ILE A 197 -33.22 -21.93 23.31
C ILE A 197 -32.20 -23.05 23.53
#